data_AF-A0A2R5GPS3-F1
#
_entry.id   AF-A0A2R5GPS3-F1
#
_cell.length_a   1.000
_cell.length_b   1.000
_cell.length_c   1.000
_cell.angle_alpha   90.00
_cell.angle_beta   90.00
_cell.angle_gamma   90.00
#
_symmetry.space_group_name_H-M   'P 1'
#
loop_
_entity.id
_entity.type
_entity.pdbx_description
1 polymer ?
#
loop_
_entity_poly.entity_id
_entity_poly.type
_entity_poly.pdbx_seq_one_letter_code
_entity_poly.pdbx_strand_id
1 'polypeptide(L)'
;MSEKAHDPFERWLLLRIFSILQFDDFAAGRLGVFNVLSRAGSLQPGRELEERGDNHGAAKGVGVPNLNADESLALGQDGAVERSSVNPLAAHLGENLRDSDSEASDLESQVQTRQGDSLRRWLIVGITTSIMGLIFGFAFAKSRVYEPHVIRAQFLFEKWIMLKMFLAAAGTSAAVFAVAAIVAPAKFEAARLDWDSSRCGRGPRSAALGGMILGSGMAIAGACPGMVLPQVGAGVTNSGFTLLGGIIGAFAYGLLEPLMAPLLRRYSGPSGKFAYVDEYVPLSFSQCSALLALGCGLVVFLLEYLVPWQSELSLPLEDDCSLQTFFKCYAWPPSVGGALIGSLQIPVFAVVGTFLGSSTSYQTTCSSWVLLLSDSISRYFTYAKRFARPTVDTHWQLFYVCMAILGAFLTEYASGLLGKVPGVPIGYGFCGGFLMVWGSRMGAGCTSGHGLSGMAVMMLHSFLAVPFMFGAGIAVAFIARAVDPSFYPGPAIQL
;
A
#
# COMPACT_ATOMS: atom_id res chain seq x y z
N MET A 1 -32.35 -41.61 13.13
CA MET A 1 -30.90 -41.78 13.37
C MET A 1 -30.24 -40.39 13.35
N SER A 2 -29.78 -39.98 14.54
CA SER A 2 -28.79 -38.94 14.85
C SER A 2 -28.94 -37.54 14.21
N GLU A 3 -29.71 -36.72 14.91
CA GLU A 3 -29.51 -35.28 15.02
C GLU A 3 -28.15 -35.05 15.70
N LYS A 4 -27.15 -34.53 14.96
CA LYS A 4 -25.83 -34.22 15.52
C LYS A 4 -25.91 -32.87 16.23
N ALA A 5 -25.81 -32.91 17.55
CA ALA A 5 -25.59 -31.75 18.40
C ALA A 5 -24.29 -31.04 17.99
N HIS A 6 -24.40 -29.78 17.56
CA HIS A 6 -23.24 -28.90 17.42
C HIS A 6 -22.69 -28.57 18.81
N ASP A 7 -21.38 -28.75 18.96
CA ASP A 7 -20.64 -28.56 20.21
C ASP A 7 -20.77 -27.11 20.70
N PRO A 8 -21.20 -26.83 21.95
CA PRO A 8 -21.27 -25.48 22.49
C PRO A 8 -19.94 -24.72 22.42
N PHE A 9 -18.81 -25.43 22.32
CA PHE A 9 -17.50 -24.83 22.12
C PHE A 9 -17.31 -24.24 20.71
N GLU A 10 -17.81 -24.86 19.64
CA GLU A 10 -17.74 -24.30 18.28
C GLU A 10 -18.62 -23.05 18.15
N ARG A 11 -19.80 -23.05 18.78
CA ARG A 11 -20.68 -21.88 18.80
C ARG A 11 -20.06 -20.73 19.60
N TRP A 12 -19.38 -21.04 20.71
CA TRP A 12 -18.63 -20.06 21.50
C TRP A 12 -17.40 -19.53 20.75
N LEU A 13 -16.67 -20.40 20.03
CA LEU A 13 -15.51 -20.03 19.23
C LEU A 13 -15.92 -19.17 18.02
N LEU A 14 -17.01 -19.50 17.33
CA LEU A 14 -17.55 -18.70 16.23
C LEU A 14 -18.07 -17.34 16.72
N LEU A 15 -18.74 -17.28 17.87
CA LEU A 15 -19.18 -16.02 18.48
C LEU A 15 -18.00 -15.16 18.95
N ARG A 16 -16.91 -15.77 19.43
CA ARG A 16 -15.66 -15.07 19.77
C ARG A 16 -14.89 -14.62 18.53
N ILE A 17 -14.85 -15.41 17.46
CA ILE A 17 -14.25 -15.02 16.17
C ILE A 17 -15.04 -13.84 15.56
N PHE A 18 -16.38 -13.86 15.64
CA PHE A 18 -17.24 -12.75 15.23
C PHE A 18 -17.09 -11.50 16.11
N SER A 19 -16.77 -11.66 17.40
CA SER A 19 -16.49 -10.53 18.32
C SER A 19 -15.06 -9.99 18.19
N ILE A 20 -14.10 -10.80 17.72
CA ILE A 20 -12.71 -10.40 17.48
C ILE A 20 -12.57 -9.65 16.13
N LEU A 21 -13.37 -10.02 15.13
CA LEU A 21 -13.53 -9.25 13.89
C LEU A 21 -14.49 -8.09 14.17
N GLN A 22 -14.00 -6.85 14.32
CA GLN A 22 -14.80 -5.65 14.64
C GLN A 22 -15.97 -5.39 13.66
N PHE A 23 -17.09 -6.06 13.87
CA PHE A 23 -18.38 -5.78 13.25
C PHE A 23 -19.28 -4.90 14.15
N ASP A 24 -18.85 -4.53 15.35
CA ASP A 24 -19.67 -3.72 16.27
C ASP A 24 -19.91 -2.28 15.77
N ASP A 25 -19.02 -1.73 14.95
CA ASP A 25 -19.27 -0.44 14.25
C ASP A 25 -20.31 -0.56 13.12
N PHE A 26 -20.71 -1.79 12.74
CA PHE A 26 -21.64 -2.04 11.64
C PHE A 26 -23.11 -1.88 12.07
N ALA A 27 -23.41 -1.94 13.38
CA ALA A 27 -24.77 -1.83 13.91
C ALA A 27 -25.13 -0.44 14.48
N ALA A 28 -24.14 0.41 14.78
CA ALA A 28 -24.35 1.71 15.43
C ALA A 28 -24.68 2.87 14.46
N GLY A 29 -24.63 2.64 13.14
CA GLY A 29 -24.85 3.65 12.10
C GLY A 29 -26.29 4.18 11.95
N ARG A 30 -27.21 3.91 12.89
CA ARG A 30 -28.60 4.39 12.84
C ARG A 30 -29.01 5.41 13.90
N LEU A 31 -28.13 5.82 14.81
CA LEU A 31 -28.44 6.86 15.82
C LEU A 31 -27.22 7.75 16.09
N GLY A 32 -26.97 8.71 15.20
CA GLY A 32 -25.86 9.65 15.38
C GLY A 32 -25.78 10.77 14.34
N VAL A 33 -26.91 11.21 13.77
CA VAL A 33 -26.95 12.26 12.72
C VAL A 33 -27.26 13.66 13.28
N PHE A 34 -27.40 13.85 14.59
CA PHE A 34 -28.04 15.07 15.12
C PHE A 34 -27.17 16.07 15.92
N ASN A 35 -25.83 16.00 15.97
CA ASN A 35 -25.11 16.95 16.85
C ASN A 35 -23.77 17.53 16.40
N VAL A 36 -23.43 17.53 15.10
CA VAL A 36 -22.18 18.18 14.62
C VAL A 36 -22.41 19.35 13.66
N LEU A 37 -23.66 19.70 13.34
CA LEU A 37 -24.01 20.81 12.43
C LEU A 37 -24.43 22.12 13.11
N SER A 38 -24.10 22.37 14.39
CA SER A 38 -24.50 23.62 15.08
C SER A 38 -23.41 24.69 15.25
N ARG A 39 -22.17 24.47 14.79
CA ARG A 39 -21.05 25.40 15.07
C ARG A 39 -20.29 26.01 13.89
N ALA A 40 -20.78 25.88 12.65
CA ALA A 40 -20.17 26.59 11.53
C ALA A 40 -21.25 27.09 10.55
N GLY A 41 -21.48 28.41 10.53
CA GLY A 41 -22.21 29.06 9.43
C GLY A 41 -23.18 30.16 9.84
N SER A 42 -22.67 31.32 10.26
CA SER A 42 -23.39 32.59 10.19
C SER A 42 -22.64 33.56 9.28
N LEU A 43 -22.70 33.35 7.97
CA LEU A 43 -22.37 34.37 6.98
C LEU A 43 -23.37 34.24 5.83
N GLN A 44 -24.37 35.11 5.82
CA GLN A 44 -25.27 35.34 4.70
C GLN A 44 -24.74 36.44 3.76
N PRO A 45 -25.23 36.49 2.49
CA PRO A 45 -24.49 37.02 1.35
C PRO A 45 -25.04 38.35 0.80
N GLY A 46 -24.21 39.03 0.00
CA GLY A 46 -24.65 39.85 -1.14
C GLY A 46 -24.45 41.37 -1.04
N ARG A 47 -23.62 41.93 -1.94
CA ARG A 47 -23.94 43.03 -2.90
C ARG A 47 -22.67 43.58 -3.57
N GLU A 48 -22.53 43.24 -4.85
CA GLU A 48 -22.29 44.08 -6.05
C GLU A 48 -21.66 45.49 -5.99
N LEU A 49 -20.81 45.75 -7.01
CA LEU A 49 -20.48 47.01 -7.72
C LEU A 49 -19.55 48.00 -6.96
N GLU A 50 -18.61 48.77 -7.51
CA GLU A 50 -18.18 49.17 -8.87
C GLU A 50 -16.82 49.91 -8.74
N GLU A 51 -16.19 50.24 -9.87
CA GLU A 51 -14.90 50.90 -10.07
C GLU A 51 -14.74 52.35 -9.50
N ARG A 52 -13.49 52.70 -9.15
CA ARG A 52 -12.78 54.03 -9.19
C ARG A 52 -11.79 54.06 -8.01
N GLY A 53 -10.54 54.49 -8.10
CA GLY A 53 -9.92 55.46 -8.98
C GLY A 53 -9.04 56.35 -8.09
N ASP A 54 -7.73 56.13 -8.18
CA ASP A 54 -6.61 57.06 -7.96
C ASP A 54 -6.41 57.88 -6.66
N ASN A 55 -5.13 57.86 -6.26
CA ASN A 55 -4.29 58.97 -5.77
C ASN A 55 -3.97 59.22 -4.27
N HIS A 56 -2.63 59.23 -4.06
CA HIS A 56 -1.80 60.08 -3.20
C HIS A 56 -1.49 59.68 -1.74
N GLY A 57 -0.22 59.28 -1.51
CA GLY A 57 0.76 60.21 -0.91
C GLY A 57 1.06 60.12 0.60
N ALA A 58 2.33 59.84 0.90
CA ALA A 58 3.14 60.35 2.02
C ALA A 58 3.17 59.63 3.40
N ALA A 59 4.26 58.87 3.58
CA ALA A 59 5.35 59.09 4.56
C ALA A 59 5.15 58.89 6.08
N LYS A 60 6.22 58.29 6.66
CA LYS A 60 6.64 58.14 8.08
C LYS A 60 5.89 57.03 8.84
N GLY A 61 6.53 56.05 9.48
CA GLY A 61 7.84 55.98 10.14
C GLY A 61 7.61 55.68 11.62
N VAL A 62 8.59 55.03 12.29
CA VAL A 62 8.65 54.65 13.73
C VAL A 62 8.09 53.24 14.00
N GLY A 63 8.79 52.28 14.60
CA GLY A 63 10.03 52.33 15.40
C GLY A 63 9.76 51.76 16.81
N VAL A 64 10.33 50.59 17.10
CA VAL A 64 10.28 49.86 18.38
C VAL A 64 11.03 50.65 19.48
N PRO A 65 10.57 50.65 20.75
CA PRO A 65 11.39 50.14 21.87
C PRO A 65 10.53 49.43 22.95
N ASN A 66 10.92 48.32 23.59
CA ASN A 66 12.06 47.97 24.48
C ASN A 66 11.81 48.24 25.99
N LEU A 67 12.32 47.30 26.78
CA LEU A 67 12.04 46.94 28.19
C LEU A 67 12.63 47.84 29.29
N ASN A 68 11.98 47.74 30.46
CA ASN A 68 12.42 47.87 31.87
C ASN A 68 12.68 49.25 32.52
N ALA A 69 12.08 49.44 33.69
CA ALA A 69 12.64 50.17 34.83
C ALA A 69 11.95 49.77 36.16
N ASP A 70 12.78 49.61 37.20
CA ASP A 70 12.54 49.27 38.61
C ASP A 70 11.91 50.41 39.44
N GLU A 71 11.36 50.13 40.64
CA GLU A 71 11.88 50.62 41.94
C GLU A 71 10.94 50.34 43.15
N SER A 72 11.55 50.38 44.34
CA SER A 72 11.23 49.74 45.63
C SER A 72 10.99 50.74 46.79
N LEU A 73 10.77 50.21 48.03
CA LEU A 73 10.92 50.82 49.40
C LEU A 73 9.67 51.53 50.03
N ALA A 74 9.34 51.48 51.34
CA ALA A 74 9.78 50.74 52.54
C ALA A 74 8.84 50.98 53.79
N LEU A 75 8.96 50.09 54.80
CA LEU A 75 8.96 50.28 56.28
C LEU A 75 7.70 50.66 57.14
N GLY A 76 7.41 49.84 58.17
CA GLY A 76 7.37 50.29 59.58
C GLY A 76 6.20 49.93 60.55
N GLN A 77 6.45 48.98 61.48
CA GLN A 77 6.08 48.89 62.93
C GLN A 77 4.74 48.30 63.50
N ASP A 78 4.95 47.25 64.32
CA ASP A 78 4.50 46.88 65.69
C ASP A 78 3.02 46.63 66.10
N GLY A 79 2.76 45.43 66.66
CA GLY A 79 1.99 45.25 67.91
C GLY A 79 0.81 44.25 67.98
N ALA A 80 1.02 43.17 68.75
CA ALA A 80 0.04 42.42 69.58
C ALA A 80 -0.83 41.28 68.98
N VAL A 81 -1.00 40.28 69.85
CA VAL A 81 -1.49 38.90 69.68
C VAL A 81 -2.98 38.80 70.01
N GLU A 82 -3.80 38.13 69.18
CA GLU A 82 -4.78 37.12 69.63
C GLU A 82 -5.40 36.27 68.50
N ARG A 83 -5.86 35.07 68.88
CA ARG A 83 -6.13 33.86 68.08
C ARG A 83 -7.27 33.97 67.06
N SER A 84 -7.06 33.36 65.89
CA SER A 84 -7.84 32.25 65.31
C SER A 84 -7.92 32.36 63.78
N SER A 85 -7.43 31.33 63.09
CA SER A 85 -7.99 30.86 61.81
C SER A 85 -7.12 29.72 61.29
N VAL A 86 -7.81 28.64 60.92
CA VAL A 86 -7.26 27.50 60.20
C VAL A 86 -6.60 28.02 58.93
N ASN A 87 -5.33 27.68 58.73
CA ASN A 87 -4.50 28.20 57.64
C ASN A 87 -5.04 27.72 56.28
N PRO A 88 -5.61 28.59 55.42
CA PRO A 88 -6.16 28.20 54.12
C PRO A 88 -5.08 27.78 53.11
N LEU A 89 -3.81 28.08 53.40
CA LEU A 89 -2.68 27.73 52.54
C LEU A 89 -2.39 26.23 52.49
N ALA A 90 -2.59 25.50 53.61
CA ALA A 90 -2.33 24.05 53.66
C ALA A 90 -3.41 23.24 52.93
N ALA A 91 -4.65 23.73 52.91
CA ALA A 91 -5.75 23.12 52.16
C ALA A 91 -5.55 23.31 50.64
N HIS A 92 -5.14 24.51 50.21
CA HIS A 92 -4.85 24.76 48.79
C HIS A 92 -3.55 24.10 48.29
N LEU A 93 -2.53 23.92 49.15
CA LEU A 93 -1.36 23.11 48.81
C LEU A 93 -1.71 21.62 48.69
N GLY A 94 -2.60 21.12 49.56
CA GLY A 94 -3.11 19.74 49.51
C GLY A 94 -4.01 19.47 48.30
N GLU A 95 -4.86 20.42 47.89
CA GLU A 95 -5.66 20.32 46.66
C GLU A 95 -4.79 20.35 45.41
N ASN A 96 -3.83 21.28 45.29
CA ASN A 96 -2.96 21.38 44.12
C ASN A 96 -2.06 20.14 43.94
N LEU A 97 -1.60 19.51 45.02
CA LEU A 97 -0.86 18.24 44.96
C LEU A 97 -1.76 17.07 44.53
N ARG A 98 -3.01 17.05 44.98
CA ARG A 98 -3.97 15.99 44.69
C ARG A 98 -4.51 16.08 43.25
N ASP A 99 -4.65 17.28 42.71
CA ASP A 99 -4.98 17.53 41.30
C ASP A 99 -3.81 17.13 40.38
N SER A 100 -2.56 17.41 40.80
CA SER A 100 -1.36 17.00 40.05
C SER A 100 -1.21 15.47 39.97
N ASP A 101 -1.49 14.77 41.08
CA ASP A 101 -1.47 13.30 41.14
C ASP A 101 -2.61 12.67 40.32
N SER A 102 -3.79 13.31 40.29
CA SER A 102 -4.93 12.88 39.47
C SER A 102 -4.62 13.02 37.98
N GLU A 103 -4.11 14.17 37.53
CA GLU A 103 -3.73 14.40 36.13
C GLU A 103 -2.61 13.46 35.67
N ALA A 104 -1.63 13.18 36.54
CA ALA A 104 -0.57 12.20 36.24
C ALA A 104 -1.13 10.78 36.04
N SER A 105 -2.07 10.36 36.88
CA SER A 105 -2.72 9.05 36.77
C SER A 105 -3.65 8.93 35.55
N ASP A 106 -4.33 10.02 35.18
CA ASP A 106 -5.15 10.11 33.97
C ASP A 106 -4.28 10.09 32.72
N LEU A 107 -3.11 10.74 32.75
CA LEU A 107 -2.15 10.70 31.66
C LEU A 107 -1.51 9.32 31.51
N GLU A 108 -1.14 8.67 32.62
CA GLU A 108 -0.60 7.30 32.62
C GLU A 108 -1.64 6.29 32.12
N SER A 109 -2.90 6.41 32.54
CA SER A 109 -3.98 5.55 32.06
C SER A 109 -4.33 5.80 30.58
N GLN A 110 -4.27 7.06 30.11
CA GLN A 110 -4.40 7.39 28.68
C GLN A 110 -3.20 6.88 27.85
N VAL A 111 -1.99 6.90 28.40
CA VAL A 111 -0.79 6.34 27.75
C VAL A 111 -0.84 4.82 27.71
N GLN A 112 -1.28 4.16 28.78
CA GLN A 112 -1.43 2.70 28.84
C GLN A 112 -2.56 2.20 27.94
N THR A 113 -3.70 2.88 27.90
CA THR A 113 -4.79 2.54 26.96
C THR A 113 -4.36 2.77 25.51
N ARG A 114 -3.68 3.87 25.18
CA ARG A 114 -3.08 4.08 23.85
C ARG A 114 -2.02 3.05 23.48
N GLN A 115 -1.20 2.59 24.43
CA GLN A 115 -0.20 1.54 24.19
C GLN A 115 -0.84 0.15 24.02
N GLY A 116 -1.86 -0.18 24.81
CA GLY A 116 -2.62 -1.43 24.69
C GLY A 116 -3.38 -1.54 23.36
N ASP A 117 -4.01 -0.44 22.92
CA ASP A 117 -4.65 -0.35 21.62
C ASP A 117 -3.65 -0.43 20.46
N SER A 118 -2.46 0.15 20.64
CA SER A 118 -1.35 0.03 19.68
C SER A 118 -0.91 -1.43 19.53
N LEU A 119 -0.64 -2.15 20.63
CA LEU A 119 -0.19 -3.54 20.58
C LEU A 119 -1.25 -4.46 19.97
N ARG A 120 -2.53 -4.31 20.36
CA ARG A 120 -3.64 -5.09 19.78
C ARG A 120 -3.72 -4.85 18.26
N ARG A 121 -3.59 -3.60 17.81
CA ARG A 121 -3.58 -3.27 16.38
C ARG A 121 -2.39 -3.89 15.64
N TRP A 122 -1.18 -3.84 16.22
CA TRP A 122 0.00 -4.51 15.65
C TRP A 122 -0.20 -6.02 15.52
N LEU A 123 -0.78 -6.67 16.53
CA LEU A 123 -1.04 -8.12 16.49
C LEU A 123 -2.07 -8.49 15.42
N ILE A 124 -3.21 -7.79 15.37
CA ILE A 124 -4.27 -8.07 14.39
C ILE A 124 -3.75 -7.84 12.96
N VAL A 125 -3.07 -6.71 12.72
CA VAL A 125 -2.47 -6.41 11.41
C VAL A 125 -1.37 -7.42 11.08
N GLY A 126 -0.50 -7.75 12.03
CA GLY A 126 0.60 -8.71 11.84
C GLY A 126 0.12 -10.12 11.48
N ILE A 127 -0.86 -10.65 12.21
CA ILE A 127 -1.44 -11.98 11.94
C ILE A 127 -2.13 -11.99 10.58
N THR A 128 -2.99 -10.99 10.31
CA THR A 128 -3.73 -10.90 9.06
C THR A 128 -2.79 -10.84 7.86
N THR A 129 -1.80 -9.94 7.91
CA THR A 129 -0.82 -9.76 6.82
C THR A 129 0.10 -10.96 6.64
N SER A 130 0.39 -11.70 7.71
CA SER A 130 1.15 -12.95 7.63
C SER A 130 0.38 -14.03 6.87
N ILE A 131 -0.90 -14.24 7.20
CA ILE A 131 -1.77 -15.19 6.49
C ILE A 131 -1.91 -14.79 5.02
N MET A 132 -2.12 -13.50 4.76
CA MET A 132 -2.24 -12.99 3.39
C MET A 132 -0.94 -13.17 2.58
N GLY A 133 0.22 -12.95 3.21
CA GLY A 133 1.51 -13.18 2.59
C GLY A 133 1.68 -14.65 2.18
N LEU A 134 1.39 -15.58 3.09
CA LEU A 134 1.43 -17.02 2.80
C LEU A 134 0.55 -17.38 1.59
N ILE A 135 -0.70 -16.88 1.57
CA ILE A 135 -1.65 -17.11 0.47
C ILE A 135 -1.14 -16.50 -0.83
N PHE A 136 -0.59 -15.30 -0.80
CA PHE A 136 -0.06 -14.61 -1.97
C PHE A 136 1.13 -15.36 -2.58
N GLY A 137 2.08 -15.80 -1.74
CA GLY A 137 3.22 -16.61 -2.16
C GLY A 137 2.78 -17.95 -2.74
N PHE A 138 1.85 -18.63 -2.08
CA PHE A 138 1.26 -19.88 -2.52
C PHE A 138 0.54 -19.74 -3.88
N ALA A 139 -0.28 -18.70 -4.06
CA ALA A 139 -1.01 -18.45 -5.31
C ALA A 139 -0.05 -18.23 -6.50
N PHE A 140 1.06 -17.52 -6.28
CA PHE A 140 2.06 -17.29 -7.32
C PHE A 140 2.92 -18.51 -7.63
N ALA A 141 3.28 -19.30 -6.62
CA ALA A 141 3.98 -20.56 -6.82
C ALA A 141 3.11 -21.54 -7.62
N LYS A 142 1.84 -21.74 -7.21
CA LYS A 142 0.91 -22.66 -7.90
C LYS A 142 0.51 -22.21 -9.30
N SER A 143 0.48 -20.92 -9.60
CA SER A 143 0.18 -20.44 -10.96
C SER A 143 1.38 -20.47 -11.91
N ARG A 144 2.59 -20.81 -11.41
CA ARG A 144 3.87 -20.80 -12.15
C ARG A 144 4.21 -19.47 -12.84
N VAL A 145 3.51 -18.39 -12.48
CA VAL A 145 3.76 -17.04 -13.02
C VAL A 145 5.07 -16.45 -12.51
N TYR A 146 5.67 -17.05 -11.47
CA TYR A 146 6.97 -16.63 -10.95
C TYR A 146 8.15 -17.03 -11.84
N GLU A 147 7.96 -17.90 -12.83
CA GLU A 147 9.02 -18.30 -13.75
C GLU A 147 9.45 -17.13 -14.64
N PRO A 148 10.74 -16.73 -14.66
CA PRO A 148 11.15 -15.53 -15.39
C PRO A 148 10.88 -15.57 -16.90
N HIS A 149 10.94 -16.76 -17.50
CA HIS A 149 10.63 -16.93 -18.91
C HIS A 149 9.14 -16.65 -19.19
N VAL A 150 8.20 -17.04 -18.33
CA VAL A 150 6.76 -16.74 -18.53
C VAL A 150 6.51 -15.23 -18.59
N ILE A 151 7.24 -14.46 -17.78
CA ILE A 151 7.12 -13.00 -17.75
C ILE A 151 7.71 -12.36 -19.01
N ARG A 152 8.90 -12.82 -19.46
CA ARG A 152 9.50 -12.34 -20.72
C ARG A 152 8.64 -12.72 -21.94
N ALA A 153 8.06 -13.92 -21.93
CA ALA A 153 7.18 -14.43 -22.97
C ALA A 153 5.92 -13.58 -23.13
N GLN A 154 5.37 -13.07 -22.03
CA GLN A 154 4.20 -12.21 -22.05
C GLN A 154 4.47 -10.94 -22.86
N PHE A 155 5.62 -10.30 -22.68
CA PHE A 155 5.96 -9.09 -23.42
C PHE A 155 6.22 -9.34 -24.91
N LEU A 156 6.52 -10.60 -25.28
CA LEU A 156 6.68 -11.05 -26.67
C LEU A 156 5.38 -11.63 -27.27
N PHE A 157 4.28 -11.64 -26.52
CA PHE A 157 3.00 -12.24 -26.91
C PHE A 157 3.06 -13.75 -27.23
N GLU A 158 4.01 -14.47 -26.64
CA GLU A 158 4.14 -15.93 -26.82
C GLU A 158 3.37 -16.73 -25.77
N LYS A 159 3.27 -16.21 -24.53
CA LYS A 159 2.49 -16.82 -23.44
C LYS A 159 1.57 -15.79 -22.78
N TRP A 160 0.35 -16.22 -22.47
CA TRP A 160 -0.75 -15.40 -21.96
C TRP A 160 -1.11 -15.73 -20.50
N ILE A 161 -0.40 -16.67 -19.85
CA ILE A 161 -0.62 -17.10 -18.46
C ILE A 161 -0.67 -15.92 -17.49
N MET A 162 0.34 -15.04 -17.53
CA MET A 162 0.43 -13.92 -16.60
C MET A 162 -0.65 -12.86 -16.90
N LEU A 163 -1.09 -12.69 -18.16
CA LEU A 163 -2.18 -11.80 -18.52
C LEU A 163 -3.51 -12.30 -17.95
N LYS A 164 -3.80 -13.60 -18.07
CA LYS A 164 -4.99 -14.24 -17.50
C LYS A 164 -5.05 -14.05 -16.00
N MET A 165 -3.95 -14.29 -15.31
CA MET A 165 -3.85 -14.12 -13.86
C MET A 165 -4.04 -12.65 -13.44
N PHE A 166 -3.39 -11.71 -14.15
CA PHE A 166 -3.47 -10.29 -13.85
C PHE A 166 -4.88 -9.73 -14.06
N LEU A 167 -5.54 -10.08 -15.17
CA LEU A 167 -6.93 -9.66 -15.43
C LEU A 167 -7.91 -10.29 -14.45
N ALA A 168 -7.74 -11.57 -14.10
CA ALA A 168 -8.56 -12.22 -13.08
C ALA A 168 -8.42 -11.52 -11.72
N ALA A 169 -7.18 -11.20 -11.31
CA ALA A 169 -6.92 -10.48 -10.07
C ALA A 169 -7.48 -9.05 -10.09
N ALA A 170 -7.29 -8.30 -11.17
CA ALA A 170 -7.86 -6.96 -11.31
C ALA A 170 -9.40 -6.99 -11.31
N GLY A 171 -9.99 -7.98 -11.97
CA GLY A 171 -11.44 -8.17 -12.02
C GLY A 171 -12.04 -8.52 -10.66
N THR A 172 -11.42 -9.44 -9.91
CA THR A 172 -11.90 -9.76 -8.55
C THR A 172 -11.65 -8.63 -7.56
N SER A 173 -10.53 -7.90 -7.66
CA SER A 173 -10.32 -6.68 -6.86
C SER A 173 -11.37 -5.61 -7.15
N ALA A 174 -11.74 -5.41 -8.42
CA ALA A 174 -12.82 -4.49 -8.80
C ALA A 174 -14.19 -4.93 -8.25
N ALA A 175 -14.50 -6.23 -8.29
CA ALA A 175 -15.71 -6.76 -7.67
C ALA A 175 -15.72 -6.53 -6.14
N VAL A 176 -14.59 -6.77 -5.48
CA VAL A 176 -14.43 -6.56 -4.02
C VAL A 176 -14.67 -5.09 -3.67
N PHE A 177 -14.06 -4.14 -4.38
CA PHE A 177 -14.27 -2.72 -4.08
C PHE A 177 -15.65 -2.23 -4.46
N ALA A 178 -16.29 -2.79 -5.49
CA ALA A 178 -17.68 -2.47 -5.81
C ALA A 178 -18.62 -2.80 -4.64
N VAL A 179 -18.39 -3.95 -3.97
CA VAL A 179 -19.12 -4.34 -2.75
C VAL A 179 -18.71 -3.47 -1.56
N ALA A 180 -17.41 -3.23 -1.38
CA ALA A 180 -16.90 -2.41 -0.26
C ALA A 180 -17.45 -0.98 -0.28
N ALA A 181 -17.64 -0.39 -1.46
CA ALA A 181 -18.23 0.94 -1.63
C ALA A 181 -19.71 0.99 -1.20
N ILE A 182 -20.44 -0.12 -1.33
CA ILE A 182 -21.85 -0.22 -0.91
C ILE A 182 -21.94 -0.49 0.60
N VAL A 183 -21.11 -1.39 1.10
CA VAL A 183 -21.15 -1.88 2.49
C VAL A 183 -20.55 -0.87 3.48
N ALA A 184 -19.46 -0.19 3.11
CA ALA A 184 -18.72 0.72 3.99
C ALA A 184 -18.21 1.96 3.24
N PRO A 185 -19.11 2.85 2.77
CA PRO A 185 -18.75 3.99 1.92
C PRO A 185 -17.75 4.95 2.60
N ALA A 186 -17.94 5.26 3.89
CA ALA A 186 -17.07 6.19 4.61
C ALA A 186 -15.62 5.68 4.73
N LYS A 187 -15.44 4.38 5.02
CA LYS A 187 -14.10 3.75 5.07
C LYS A 187 -13.47 3.69 3.68
N PHE A 188 -14.27 3.42 2.66
CA PHE A 188 -13.81 3.35 1.28
C PHE A 188 -13.32 4.71 0.76
N GLU A 189 -14.08 5.78 1.03
CA GLU A 189 -13.70 7.14 0.66
C GLU A 189 -12.44 7.60 1.42
N ALA A 190 -12.33 7.29 2.71
CA ALA A 190 -11.12 7.56 3.49
C ALA A 190 -9.87 6.87 2.90
N ALA A 191 -9.98 5.59 2.51
CA ALA A 191 -8.89 4.85 1.87
C ALA A 191 -8.54 5.41 0.48
N ARG A 192 -9.53 5.87 -0.29
CA ARG A 192 -9.33 6.56 -1.58
C ARG A 192 -8.54 7.86 -1.38
N LEU A 193 -8.96 8.70 -0.44
CA LEU A 193 -8.29 9.97 -0.13
C LEU A 193 -6.86 9.78 0.38
N ASP A 194 -6.61 8.76 1.21
CA ASP A 194 -5.25 8.43 1.68
C ASP A 194 -4.34 8.02 0.52
N TRP A 195 -4.83 7.20 -0.40
CA TRP A 195 -4.08 6.82 -1.59
C TRP A 195 -3.84 8.00 -2.53
N ASP A 196 -4.80 8.92 -2.65
CA ASP A 196 -4.61 10.16 -3.39
C ASP A 196 -3.50 11.02 -2.78
N SER A 197 -3.47 11.15 -1.45
CA SER A 197 -2.41 11.86 -0.74
C SER A 197 -1.01 11.27 -1.02
N SER A 198 -0.93 9.97 -1.29
CA SER A 198 0.32 9.28 -1.67
C SER A 198 0.82 9.69 -3.07
N ARG A 199 -0.04 10.29 -3.91
CA ARG A 199 0.33 10.90 -5.20
C ARG A 199 0.78 12.35 -5.08
N CYS A 200 0.50 13.05 -3.98
CA CYS A 200 0.75 14.50 -3.88
C CYS A 200 2.17 14.88 -4.35
N GLY A 201 2.25 15.58 -5.48
CA GLY A 201 3.50 15.99 -6.14
C GLY A 201 3.94 15.15 -7.35
N ARG A 202 3.19 14.11 -7.72
CA ARG A 202 3.41 13.26 -8.90
C ARG A 202 2.21 13.38 -9.86
N GLY A 203 2.44 14.03 -11.00
CA GLY A 203 1.44 14.23 -12.05
C GLY A 203 1.33 13.05 -13.04
N PRO A 204 0.45 13.18 -14.05
CA PRO A 204 0.24 12.14 -15.05
C PRO A 204 1.51 11.79 -15.84
N ARG A 205 2.39 12.77 -16.09
CA ARG A 205 3.64 12.52 -16.82
C ARG A 205 4.66 11.71 -16.02
N SER A 206 4.72 11.91 -14.70
CA SER A 206 5.54 11.05 -13.84
C SER A 206 4.97 9.65 -13.71
N ALA A 207 3.63 9.49 -13.77
CA ALA A 207 2.98 8.19 -13.88
C ALA A 207 3.44 7.42 -15.11
N ALA A 208 3.39 8.08 -16.27
CA ALA A 208 3.78 7.50 -17.54
C ALA A 208 5.28 7.16 -17.57
N LEU A 209 6.14 8.11 -17.19
CA LEU A 209 7.59 7.88 -17.16
C LEU A 209 7.98 6.79 -16.14
N GLY A 210 7.37 6.80 -14.95
CA GLY A 210 7.60 5.79 -13.92
C GLY A 210 7.12 4.42 -14.38
N GLY A 211 5.95 4.36 -15.00
CA GLY A 211 5.41 3.17 -15.65
C GLY A 211 6.35 2.62 -16.71
N MET A 212 6.83 3.47 -17.63
CA MET A 212 7.76 3.03 -18.69
C MET A 212 9.05 2.43 -18.12
N ILE A 213 9.69 3.09 -17.15
CA ILE A 213 10.91 2.57 -16.51
C ILE A 213 10.63 1.26 -15.76
N LEU A 214 9.49 1.21 -15.05
CA LEU A 214 9.04 -0.01 -14.36
C LEU A 214 8.86 -1.17 -15.34
N GLY A 215 8.18 -0.93 -16.47
CA GLY A 215 7.94 -1.90 -17.53
C GLY A 215 9.21 -2.42 -18.19
N SER A 216 10.13 -1.51 -18.52
CA SER A 216 11.47 -1.87 -19.03
C SER A 216 12.23 -2.77 -18.05
N GLY A 217 12.19 -2.43 -16.76
CA GLY A 217 12.77 -3.25 -15.70
C GLY A 217 12.12 -4.63 -15.59
N MET A 218 10.80 -4.72 -15.75
CA MET A 218 10.07 -5.99 -15.73
C MET A 218 10.47 -6.91 -16.87
N ALA A 219 10.59 -6.38 -18.09
CA ALA A 219 11.03 -7.13 -19.26
C ALA A 219 12.47 -7.66 -19.08
N ILE A 220 13.38 -6.80 -18.59
CA ILE A 220 14.79 -7.16 -18.39
C ILE A 220 14.95 -8.19 -17.27
N ALA A 221 14.33 -7.99 -16.11
CA ALA A 221 14.47 -8.92 -14.98
C ALA A 221 13.68 -10.21 -15.15
N GLY A 222 12.67 -10.24 -16.02
CA GLY A 222 11.69 -11.33 -16.03
C GLY A 222 10.96 -11.46 -14.69
N ALA A 223 10.64 -10.33 -14.06
CA ALA A 223 9.99 -10.28 -12.76
C ALA A 223 9.29 -8.94 -12.56
N CYS A 224 8.31 -8.87 -11.67
CA CYS A 224 7.78 -7.59 -11.19
C CYS A 224 8.04 -7.45 -9.69
N PRO A 225 7.91 -6.24 -9.09
CA PRO A 225 8.23 -6.03 -7.67
C PRO A 225 7.41 -6.92 -6.70
N GLY A 226 6.26 -7.45 -7.12
CA GLY A 226 5.53 -8.44 -6.32
C GLY A 226 6.09 -9.85 -6.46
N MET A 227 6.56 -10.21 -7.66
CA MET A 227 6.99 -11.56 -8.06
C MET A 227 8.42 -11.90 -7.68
N VAL A 228 9.29 -10.91 -7.53
CA VAL A 228 10.67 -11.12 -7.06
C VAL A 228 10.67 -11.86 -5.72
N LEU A 229 9.65 -11.65 -4.89
CA LEU A 229 9.54 -12.27 -3.56
C LEU A 229 9.21 -13.77 -3.66
N PRO A 230 8.14 -14.22 -4.37
CA PRO A 230 7.96 -15.62 -4.71
C PRO A 230 9.15 -16.26 -5.44
N GLN A 231 9.84 -15.54 -6.33
CA GLN A 231 11.02 -16.07 -7.04
C GLN A 231 12.16 -16.43 -6.08
N VAL A 232 12.41 -15.58 -5.09
CA VAL A 232 13.38 -15.84 -4.03
C VAL A 232 12.92 -17.01 -3.15
N GLY A 233 11.64 -17.07 -2.80
CA GLY A 233 11.07 -18.20 -2.04
C GLY A 233 11.14 -19.54 -2.78
N ALA A 234 10.91 -19.53 -4.09
CA ALA A 234 11.00 -20.69 -4.96
C ALA A 234 12.44 -21.14 -5.26
N GLY A 235 13.44 -20.36 -4.84
CA GLY A 235 14.85 -20.65 -5.09
C GLY A 235 15.29 -20.48 -6.54
N VAL A 236 14.60 -19.66 -7.34
CA VAL A 236 14.99 -19.39 -8.74
C VAL A 236 16.44 -18.92 -8.79
N THR A 237 17.24 -19.49 -9.69
CA THR A 237 18.67 -19.15 -9.82
C THR A 237 18.84 -17.63 -9.96
N ASN A 238 19.84 -17.02 -9.30
CA ASN A 238 20.12 -15.58 -9.37
C ASN A 238 18.99 -14.61 -8.94
N SER A 239 17.83 -15.08 -8.47
CA SER A 239 16.70 -14.21 -8.07
C SER A 239 17.06 -13.25 -6.94
N GLY A 240 18.01 -13.63 -6.06
CA GLY A 240 18.57 -12.77 -5.03
C GLY A 240 19.24 -11.49 -5.59
N PHE A 241 19.86 -11.55 -6.77
CA PHE A 241 20.44 -10.37 -7.41
C PHE A 241 19.37 -9.42 -7.96
N THR A 242 18.24 -9.95 -8.42
CA THR A 242 17.08 -9.12 -8.79
C THR A 242 16.49 -8.41 -7.57
N LEU A 243 16.37 -9.10 -6.43
CA LEU A 243 15.96 -8.50 -5.17
C LEU A 243 16.94 -7.42 -4.71
N LEU A 244 18.25 -7.69 -4.76
CA LEU A 244 19.29 -6.74 -4.41
C LEU A 244 19.24 -5.49 -5.29
N GLY A 245 19.09 -5.67 -6.61
CA GLY A 245 18.90 -4.57 -7.54
C GLY A 245 17.68 -3.71 -7.17
N GLY A 246 16.57 -4.34 -6.80
CA GLY A 246 15.36 -3.65 -6.35
C GLY A 246 15.55 -2.86 -5.06
N ILE A 247 16.22 -3.44 -4.06
CA ILE A 247 16.57 -2.77 -2.79
C ILE A 247 17.46 -1.55 -3.08
N ILE A 248 18.51 -1.71 -3.88
CA ILE A 248 19.40 -0.59 -4.26
C ILE A 248 18.63 0.47 -5.07
N GLY A 249 17.71 0.07 -5.94
CA GLY A 249 16.84 0.97 -6.68
C GLY A 249 15.94 1.81 -5.77
N ALA A 250 15.34 1.20 -4.75
CA ALA A 250 14.57 1.93 -3.74
C ALA A 250 15.45 2.88 -2.93
N PHE A 251 16.62 2.41 -2.47
CA PHE A 251 17.55 3.22 -1.71
C PHE A 251 18.03 4.43 -2.50
N ALA A 252 18.49 4.21 -3.74
CA ALA A 252 18.96 5.26 -4.62
C ALA A 252 17.85 6.29 -4.91
N TYR A 253 16.61 5.85 -5.15
CA TYR A 253 15.48 6.76 -5.34
C TYR A 253 15.20 7.55 -4.05
N GLY A 254 15.25 6.92 -2.89
CA GLY A 254 15.05 7.59 -1.60
C GLY A 254 16.10 8.68 -1.30
N LEU A 255 17.33 8.50 -1.80
CA LEU A 255 18.39 9.51 -1.70
C LEU A 255 18.26 10.61 -2.76
N LEU A 256 17.81 10.27 -3.96
CA LEU A 256 17.72 11.21 -5.09
C LEU A 256 16.37 11.94 -5.17
N GLU A 257 15.37 11.53 -4.40
CA GLU A 257 14.07 12.20 -4.27
C GLU A 257 14.16 13.70 -4.01
N PRO A 258 14.98 14.24 -3.08
CA PRO A 258 15.06 15.69 -2.88
C PRO A 258 15.52 16.47 -4.11
N LEU A 259 16.35 15.86 -4.97
CA LEU A 259 16.78 16.44 -6.24
C LEU A 259 15.71 16.27 -7.33
N MET A 260 15.05 15.10 -7.35
CA MET A 260 14.06 14.76 -8.37
C MET A 260 12.69 15.39 -8.10
N ALA A 261 12.30 15.65 -6.86
CA ALA A 261 11.01 16.22 -6.50
C ALA A 261 10.72 17.58 -7.18
N PRO A 262 11.63 18.57 -7.20
CA PRO A 262 11.39 19.81 -7.94
C PRO A 262 11.32 19.59 -9.46
N LEU A 263 12.14 18.68 -10.01
CA LEU A 263 12.10 18.31 -11.43
C LEU A 263 10.78 17.61 -11.80
N LEU A 264 10.36 16.66 -10.98
CA LEU A 264 9.12 15.91 -11.10
C LEU A 264 7.93 16.83 -10.96
N ARG A 265 7.93 17.81 -10.04
CA ARG A 265 6.86 18.81 -9.92
C ARG A 265 6.80 19.74 -11.14
N ARG A 266 7.95 20.10 -11.72
CA ARG A 266 8.02 20.90 -12.96
C ARG A 266 7.56 20.11 -14.19
N TYR A 267 7.85 18.81 -14.23
CA TYR A 267 7.49 17.91 -15.31
C TYR A 267 6.06 17.34 -15.16
N SER A 268 5.57 17.27 -13.92
CA SER A 268 4.18 17.00 -13.57
C SER A 268 3.35 18.09 -14.22
N GLY A 269 2.61 17.71 -15.26
CA GLY A 269 1.68 18.61 -15.92
C GLY A 269 0.64 19.16 -14.94
N PRO A 270 -0.24 20.06 -15.40
CA PRO A 270 -1.34 20.55 -14.58
C PRO A 270 -2.05 19.35 -13.96
N SER A 271 -2.13 19.32 -12.62
CA SER A 271 -2.92 18.31 -11.93
C SER A 271 -4.35 18.48 -12.46
N GLY A 272 -4.89 17.42 -13.09
CA GLY A 272 -6.29 17.44 -13.50
C GLY A 272 -7.17 17.73 -12.29
N LYS A 273 -8.28 18.46 -12.51
CA LYS A 273 -9.23 18.79 -11.43
C LYS A 273 -9.82 17.55 -10.76
N PHE A 274 -9.81 16.42 -11.47
CA PHE A 274 -10.39 15.15 -11.03
C PHE A 274 -9.33 14.06 -10.94
N ALA A 275 -9.39 13.33 -9.84
CA ALA A 275 -8.43 12.29 -9.46
C ALA A 275 -8.83 10.92 -10.02
N TYR A 276 -10.12 10.74 -10.28
CA TYR A 276 -10.72 9.44 -10.58
C TYR A 276 -11.57 9.46 -11.85
N VAL A 277 -11.74 8.29 -12.46
CA VAL A 277 -12.49 8.11 -13.71
C VAL A 277 -14.00 8.24 -13.48
N ASP A 278 -14.51 7.84 -12.31
CA ASP A 278 -15.92 7.99 -11.93
C ASP A 278 -16.38 9.45 -11.81
N GLU A 279 -15.45 10.40 -11.69
CA GLU A 279 -15.77 11.84 -11.69
C GLU A 279 -15.98 12.40 -13.11
N TYR A 280 -15.44 11.73 -14.14
CA TYR A 280 -15.58 12.14 -15.54
C TYR A 280 -16.77 11.47 -16.25
N VAL A 281 -17.25 10.35 -15.72
CA VAL A 281 -18.29 9.53 -16.32
C VAL A 281 -19.56 9.68 -15.49
N PRO A 282 -20.77 9.78 -16.10
CA PRO A 282 -22.03 9.92 -15.36
C PRO A 282 -22.46 8.65 -14.60
N LEU A 283 -21.56 7.70 -14.37
CA LEU A 283 -21.83 6.41 -13.74
C LEU A 283 -21.34 6.41 -12.28
N SER A 284 -22.06 5.70 -11.41
CA SER A 284 -21.62 5.49 -10.03
C SER A 284 -20.33 4.68 -9.99
N PHE A 285 -19.48 4.91 -8.98
CA PHE A 285 -18.27 4.12 -8.74
C PHE A 285 -18.52 2.60 -8.81
N SER A 286 -19.58 2.10 -8.15
CA SER A 286 -19.90 0.68 -8.14
C SER A 286 -20.27 0.14 -9.53
N GLN A 287 -20.87 0.97 -10.38
CA GLN A 287 -21.18 0.59 -11.77
C GLN A 287 -19.90 0.54 -12.61
N CYS A 288 -19.04 1.54 -12.52
CA CYS A 288 -17.73 1.55 -13.21
C CYS A 288 -16.87 0.35 -12.80
N SER A 289 -16.81 0.06 -11.50
CA SER A 289 -16.04 -1.08 -10.97
C SER A 289 -16.65 -2.42 -11.37
N ALA A 290 -17.98 -2.56 -11.37
CA ALA A 290 -18.65 -3.76 -11.86
C ALA A 290 -18.43 -3.97 -13.36
N LEU A 291 -18.47 -2.91 -14.18
CA LEU A 291 -18.17 -2.98 -15.61
C LEU A 291 -16.73 -3.41 -15.88
N LEU A 292 -15.76 -2.88 -15.12
CA LEU A 292 -14.37 -3.32 -15.20
C LEU A 292 -14.23 -4.80 -14.82
N ALA A 293 -14.89 -5.24 -13.74
CA ALA A 293 -14.88 -6.63 -13.31
C ALA A 293 -15.44 -7.58 -14.38
N LEU A 294 -16.58 -7.23 -14.97
CA LEU A 294 -17.21 -7.99 -16.06
C LEU A 294 -16.33 -8.00 -17.32
N GLY A 295 -15.74 -6.87 -17.68
CA GLY A 295 -14.84 -6.75 -18.84
C GLY A 295 -13.60 -7.63 -18.67
N CYS A 296 -12.92 -7.54 -17.52
CA CYS A 296 -11.77 -8.40 -17.21
C CYS A 296 -12.15 -9.89 -17.20
N GLY A 297 -13.29 -10.24 -16.58
CA GLY A 297 -13.78 -11.62 -16.53
C GLY A 297 -14.10 -12.19 -17.92
N LEU A 298 -14.74 -11.40 -18.79
CA LEU A 298 -15.03 -11.78 -20.16
C LEU A 298 -13.74 -12.03 -20.96
N VAL A 299 -12.75 -11.13 -20.85
CA VAL A 299 -11.46 -11.30 -21.53
C VAL A 299 -10.74 -12.55 -21.04
N VAL A 300 -10.73 -12.82 -19.74
CA VAL A 300 -10.14 -14.05 -19.18
C VAL A 300 -10.86 -15.29 -19.71
N PHE A 301 -12.19 -15.29 -19.73
CA PHE A 301 -12.98 -16.40 -20.27
C PHE A 301 -12.68 -16.66 -21.76
N LEU A 302 -12.61 -15.60 -22.56
CA LEU A 302 -12.25 -15.70 -23.98
C LEU A 302 -10.82 -16.21 -24.17
N LEU A 303 -9.85 -15.71 -23.40
CA LEU A 303 -8.46 -16.17 -23.47
C LEU A 303 -8.32 -17.63 -23.05
N GLU A 304 -9.07 -18.08 -22.05
CA GLU A 304 -9.08 -19.47 -21.61
C GLU A 304 -9.72 -20.40 -22.65
N TYR A 305 -10.74 -19.91 -23.37
CA TYR A 305 -11.36 -20.64 -24.46
C TYR A 305 -10.44 -20.75 -25.69
N LEU A 306 -9.72 -19.66 -26.05
CA LEU A 306 -8.88 -19.62 -27.24
C LEU A 306 -7.54 -20.33 -27.05
N VAL A 307 -6.92 -20.17 -25.88
CA VAL A 307 -5.62 -20.76 -25.55
C VAL A 307 -5.74 -21.38 -24.17
N PRO A 308 -5.97 -22.69 -24.03
CA PRO A 308 -6.08 -23.33 -22.72
C PRO A 308 -4.77 -23.21 -21.93
N TRP A 309 -4.86 -22.81 -20.66
CA TRP A 309 -3.69 -22.59 -19.80
C TRP A 309 -2.75 -23.80 -19.68
N GLN A 310 -3.29 -25.02 -19.81
CA GLN A 310 -2.50 -26.26 -19.74
C GLN A 310 -1.48 -26.36 -20.88
N SER A 311 -1.76 -25.74 -22.03
CA SER A 311 -0.87 -25.77 -23.20
C SER A 311 0.35 -24.85 -23.05
N GLU A 312 0.32 -23.92 -22.09
CA GLU A 312 1.35 -22.88 -21.93
C GLU A 312 2.34 -23.19 -20.80
N LEU A 313 2.07 -24.25 -20.04
CA LEU A 313 2.85 -24.69 -18.89
C LEU A 313 4.24 -25.19 -19.30
N SER A 314 5.21 -25.05 -18.39
CA SER A 314 6.60 -25.46 -18.62
C SER A 314 6.82 -26.98 -18.46
N LEU A 315 6.00 -27.65 -17.64
CA LEU A 315 5.92 -29.11 -17.52
C LEU A 315 4.50 -29.58 -17.86
N PRO A 316 4.34 -30.68 -18.63
CA PRO A 316 3.02 -31.26 -18.84
C PRO A 316 2.42 -31.75 -17.51
N LEU A 317 1.11 -31.55 -17.32
CA LEU A 317 0.39 -32.10 -16.17
C LEU A 317 0.27 -33.63 -16.33
N GLU A 318 0.94 -34.39 -15.47
CA GLU A 318 0.88 -35.86 -15.46
C GLU A 318 -0.39 -36.43 -14.80
N ASP A 319 -1.06 -35.67 -13.92
CA ASP A 319 -2.24 -36.13 -13.17
C ASP A 319 -3.51 -35.31 -13.48
N ASP A 320 -4.67 -35.99 -13.52
CA ASP A 320 -5.99 -35.36 -13.52
C ASP A 320 -6.19 -34.56 -12.22
N CYS A 321 -6.03 -33.24 -12.34
CA CYS A 321 -6.28 -32.28 -11.27
C CYS A 321 -7.78 -32.14 -10.96
N SER A 322 -8.37 -33.19 -10.41
CA SER A 322 -9.73 -33.17 -9.86
C SER A 322 -9.78 -32.38 -8.54
N LEU A 323 -10.99 -32.02 -8.10
CA LEU A 323 -11.24 -31.29 -6.83
C LEU A 323 -10.62 -31.96 -5.59
N GLN A 324 -10.36 -33.28 -5.63
CA GLN A 324 -9.78 -34.04 -4.51
C GLN A 324 -8.24 -33.93 -4.43
N THR A 325 -7.56 -33.74 -5.56
CA THR A 325 -6.10 -33.58 -5.67
C THR A 325 -5.66 -32.14 -5.89
N PHE A 326 -6.59 -31.18 -5.84
CA PHE A 326 -6.36 -29.76 -6.14
C PHE A 326 -5.14 -29.17 -5.41
N PHE A 327 -4.97 -29.44 -4.12
CA PHE A 327 -3.80 -28.93 -3.36
C PHE A 327 -2.47 -29.61 -3.71
N LYS A 328 -2.50 -30.86 -4.18
CA LYS A 328 -1.31 -31.62 -4.58
C LYS A 328 -0.86 -31.32 -6.02
N CYS A 329 -1.76 -30.77 -6.84
CA CYS A 329 -1.44 -30.40 -8.21
C CYS A 329 -0.25 -29.45 -8.31
N TYR A 330 0.62 -29.74 -9.26
CA TYR A 330 1.80 -28.93 -9.57
C TYR A 330 1.40 -27.49 -9.93
N ALA A 331 0.41 -27.32 -10.80
CA ALA A 331 -0.07 -26.01 -11.23
C ALA A 331 -1.58 -25.87 -11.16
N TRP A 332 -2.03 -24.63 -10.94
CA TRP A 332 -3.42 -24.22 -10.90
C TRP A 332 -3.78 -23.36 -12.11
N PRO A 333 -5.07 -23.30 -12.49
CA PRO A 333 -5.55 -22.34 -13.45
C PRO A 333 -5.13 -20.91 -13.05
N PRO A 334 -4.48 -20.14 -13.93
CA PRO A 334 -4.01 -18.79 -13.62
C PRO A 334 -5.12 -17.85 -13.18
N SER A 335 -6.34 -18.06 -13.71
CA SER A 335 -7.55 -17.36 -13.32
C SER A 335 -7.93 -17.58 -11.85
N VAL A 336 -7.77 -18.79 -11.33
CA VAL A 336 -8.02 -19.12 -9.91
C VAL A 336 -6.95 -18.49 -9.02
N GLY A 337 -5.68 -18.57 -9.42
CA GLY A 337 -4.59 -17.88 -8.72
C GLY A 337 -4.80 -16.37 -8.67
N GLY A 338 -5.21 -15.77 -9.79
CA GLY A 338 -5.54 -14.36 -9.88
C GLY A 338 -6.74 -13.98 -9.02
N ALA A 339 -7.82 -14.75 -9.09
CA ALA A 339 -9.01 -14.54 -8.27
C ALA A 339 -8.67 -14.54 -6.78
N LEU A 340 -7.88 -15.52 -6.32
CA LEU A 340 -7.40 -15.63 -4.95
C LEU A 340 -6.59 -14.39 -4.52
N ILE A 341 -5.68 -13.91 -5.38
CA ILE A 341 -4.92 -12.67 -5.09
C ILE A 341 -5.82 -11.45 -5.03
N GLY A 342 -6.78 -11.30 -5.94
CA GLY A 342 -7.68 -10.15 -5.88
C GLY A 342 -8.62 -10.20 -4.67
N SER A 343 -8.99 -11.39 -4.19
CA SER A 343 -9.73 -11.57 -2.93
C SER A 343 -8.94 -11.17 -1.68
N LEU A 344 -7.60 -11.22 -1.73
CA LEU A 344 -6.75 -10.70 -0.63
C LEU A 344 -6.95 -9.19 -0.40
N GLN A 345 -7.57 -8.49 -1.34
CA GLN A 345 -7.90 -7.09 -1.16
C GLN A 345 -8.95 -6.86 -0.05
N ILE A 346 -9.79 -7.86 0.26
CA ILE A 346 -10.80 -7.82 1.33
C ILE A 346 -10.14 -7.65 2.70
N PRO A 347 -9.27 -8.56 3.18
CA PRO A 347 -8.67 -8.45 4.51
C PRO A 347 -7.73 -7.24 4.64
N VAL A 348 -6.99 -6.86 3.59
CA VAL A 348 -6.14 -5.65 3.62
C VAL A 348 -6.99 -4.39 3.78
N PHE A 349 -8.08 -4.27 3.02
CA PHE A 349 -8.98 -3.11 3.15
C PHE A 349 -9.67 -3.08 4.52
N ALA A 350 -10.17 -4.23 5.00
CA ALA A 350 -10.92 -4.31 6.25
C ALA A 350 -10.07 -4.05 7.50
N VAL A 351 -8.82 -4.55 7.53
CA VAL A 351 -7.95 -4.52 8.72
C VAL A 351 -6.93 -3.39 8.67
N VAL A 352 -6.30 -3.17 7.51
CA VAL A 352 -5.23 -2.18 7.36
C VAL A 352 -5.78 -0.83 6.89
N GLY A 353 -6.91 -0.83 6.17
CA GLY A 353 -7.50 0.40 5.61
C GLY A 353 -6.72 0.97 4.42
N THR A 354 -5.87 0.16 3.79
CA THR A 354 -5.07 0.54 2.61
C THR A 354 -5.27 -0.46 1.48
N PHE A 355 -4.57 -0.28 0.36
CA PHE A 355 -4.65 -1.18 -0.79
C PHE A 355 -3.40 -2.06 -0.95
N LEU A 356 -3.51 -3.17 -1.69
CA LEU A 356 -2.37 -4.07 -1.91
C LEU A 356 -1.27 -3.37 -2.71
N GLY A 357 -0.04 -3.48 -2.21
CA GLY A 357 1.16 -2.98 -2.86
C GLY A 357 2.41 -3.60 -2.24
N SER A 358 3.45 -3.82 -3.05
CA SER A 358 4.72 -4.39 -2.59
C SER A 358 5.89 -3.40 -2.68
N SER A 359 5.82 -2.34 -3.48
CA SER A 359 6.95 -1.41 -3.66
C SER A 359 7.35 -0.63 -2.40
N THR A 360 6.45 -0.46 -1.43
CA THR A 360 6.78 0.27 -0.21
C THR A 360 7.61 -0.59 0.75
N SER A 361 7.50 -1.92 0.73
CA SER A 361 8.37 -2.81 1.54
C SER A 361 9.85 -2.66 1.18
N TYR A 362 10.18 -2.54 -0.11
CA TYR A 362 11.56 -2.27 -0.56
C TYR A 362 12.10 -0.97 0.03
N GLN A 363 11.29 0.09 0.04
CA GLN A 363 11.68 1.37 0.62
C GLN A 363 11.83 1.27 2.14
N THR A 364 10.91 0.61 2.83
CA THR A 364 10.96 0.45 4.30
C THR A 364 12.24 -0.27 4.72
N THR A 365 12.60 -1.37 4.05
CA THR A 365 13.84 -2.13 4.32
C THR A 365 15.09 -1.27 4.19
N CYS A 366 15.19 -0.46 3.12
CA CYS A 366 16.36 0.39 2.90
C CYS A 366 16.37 1.64 3.79
N SER A 367 15.20 2.14 4.17
CA SER A 367 15.08 3.37 4.96
C SER A 367 15.59 3.18 6.39
N SER A 368 15.57 1.94 6.91
CA SER A 368 16.24 1.61 8.18
C SER A 368 17.74 1.83 8.12
N TRP A 369 18.39 1.67 6.95
CA TRP A 369 19.83 1.93 6.81
C TRP A 369 20.17 3.42 6.89
N VAL A 370 19.22 4.30 6.56
CA VAL A 370 19.40 5.76 6.69
C VAL A 370 19.49 6.19 8.16
N LEU A 371 18.97 5.40 9.10
CA LEU A 371 19.14 5.63 10.54
C LEU A 371 20.57 5.37 11.02
N LEU A 372 21.39 4.65 10.25
CA LEU A 372 22.80 4.41 10.56
C LEU A 372 23.69 5.59 10.11
N LEU A 373 23.16 6.54 9.34
CA LEU A 373 23.87 7.76 8.91
C LEU A 373 23.80 8.85 9.99
N SER A 374 24.82 9.71 10.07
CA SER A 374 24.87 10.81 11.04
C SER A 374 23.70 11.79 10.89
N ASP A 375 23.28 12.40 12.00
CA ASP A 375 22.13 13.32 12.07
C ASP A 375 22.22 14.55 11.15
N SER A 376 23.44 14.92 10.75
CA SER A 376 23.69 16.00 9.80
C SER A 376 23.32 15.62 8.37
N ILE A 377 23.54 14.36 7.97
CA ILE A 377 23.23 13.83 6.64
C ILE A 377 21.76 13.40 6.57
N SER A 378 21.24 12.81 7.64
CA SER A 378 19.86 12.31 7.68
C SER A 378 18.82 13.43 7.50
N ARG A 379 19.16 14.69 7.82
CA ARG A 379 18.27 15.86 7.64
C ARG A 379 17.91 16.16 6.19
N TYR A 380 18.76 15.80 5.23
CA TYR A 380 18.51 16.04 3.81
C TYR A 380 17.54 15.04 3.18
N PHE A 381 17.36 13.85 3.77
CA PHE A 381 16.56 12.77 3.22
C PHE A 381 15.19 12.66 3.91
N THR A 382 14.34 13.68 3.72
CA THR A 382 13.00 13.74 4.33
C THR A 382 12.11 12.57 3.88
N TYR A 383 12.20 12.17 2.61
CA TYR A 383 11.45 11.03 2.07
C TYR A 383 11.84 9.70 2.71
N ALA A 384 13.14 9.39 2.82
CA ALA A 384 13.60 8.15 3.44
C ALA A 384 13.26 8.10 4.94
N LYS A 385 13.36 9.24 5.66
CA LYS A 385 12.95 9.32 7.07
C LYS A 385 11.48 8.99 7.31
N ARG A 386 10.59 9.31 6.37
CA ARG A 386 9.15 8.96 6.48
C ARG A 386 8.93 7.46 6.59
N PHE A 387 9.72 6.66 5.86
CA PHE A 387 9.61 5.20 5.84
C PHE A 387 10.52 4.50 6.87
N ALA A 388 11.46 5.22 7.48
CA ALA A 388 12.37 4.67 8.47
C ALA A 388 11.73 4.46 9.85
N ARG A 389 10.63 5.17 10.17
CA ARG A 389 9.95 5.02 11.47
C ARG A 389 9.05 3.77 11.48
N PRO A 390 9.16 2.90 12.50
CA PRO A 390 8.29 1.73 12.64
C PRO A 390 6.86 2.13 12.96
N THR A 391 6.05 2.33 11.91
CA THR A 391 4.61 2.50 12.00
C THR A 391 3.90 1.27 11.45
N VAL A 392 2.72 0.97 12.00
CA VAL A 392 1.87 -0.14 11.52
C VAL A 392 1.66 -0.02 10.01
N ASP A 393 1.36 1.19 9.53
CA ASP A 393 1.01 1.50 8.13
C ASP A 393 2.17 1.29 7.13
N THR A 394 3.41 1.25 7.61
CA THR A 394 4.60 1.06 6.75
C THR A 394 5.21 -0.33 6.89
N HIS A 395 5.18 -0.92 8.09
CA HIS A 395 5.87 -2.17 8.41
C HIS A 395 5.00 -3.42 8.18
N TRP A 396 3.67 -3.28 8.09
CA TRP A 396 2.79 -4.38 7.74
C TRP A 396 3.17 -5.04 6.41
N GLN A 397 3.65 -4.25 5.43
CA GLN A 397 4.09 -4.76 4.14
C GLN A 397 5.33 -5.64 4.24
N LEU A 398 6.21 -5.38 5.22
CA LEU A 398 7.39 -6.21 5.43
C LEU A 398 7.00 -7.60 5.92
N PHE A 399 6.09 -7.68 6.90
CA PHE A 399 5.54 -8.96 7.36
C PHE A 399 4.87 -9.74 6.23
N TYR A 400 4.03 -9.06 5.45
CA TYR A 400 3.40 -9.62 4.26
C TYR A 400 4.41 -10.18 3.26
N VAL A 401 5.47 -9.42 2.95
CA VAL A 401 6.50 -9.84 1.99
C VAL A 401 7.33 -11.01 2.50
N CYS A 402 7.76 -11.01 3.76
CA CYS A 402 8.50 -12.13 4.35
C CYS A 402 7.66 -13.42 4.31
N MET A 403 6.36 -13.32 4.59
CA MET A 403 5.46 -14.47 4.54
C MET A 403 5.12 -14.90 3.11
N ALA A 404 5.15 -13.99 2.13
CA ALA A 404 5.06 -14.35 0.71
C ALA A 404 6.26 -15.18 0.23
N ILE A 405 7.47 -14.84 0.67
CA ILE A 405 8.67 -15.65 0.42
C ILE A 405 8.49 -17.04 1.04
N LEU A 406 8.05 -17.10 2.31
CA LEU A 406 7.82 -18.37 3.00
C LEU A 406 6.72 -19.21 2.33
N GLY A 407 5.63 -18.59 1.88
CA GLY A 407 4.53 -19.27 1.19
C GLY A 407 4.98 -19.91 -0.12
N ALA A 408 5.78 -19.19 -0.91
CA ALA A 408 6.36 -19.73 -2.14
C ALA A 408 7.36 -20.86 -1.83
N PHE A 409 8.22 -20.69 -0.82
CA PHE A 409 9.15 -21.72 -0.37
C PHE A 409 8.46 -23.01 0.04
N LEU A 410 7.42 -22.92 0.90
CA LEU A 410 6.66 -24.09 1.35
C LEU A 410 5.98 -24.81 0.18
N THR A 411 5.48 -24.05 -0.80
CA THR A 411 4.81 -24.61 -1.98
C THR A 411 5.78 -25.37 -2.89
N GLU A 412 6.93 -24.78 -3.19
CA GLU A 412 7.94 -25.40 -4.07
C GLU A 412 8.69 -26.54 -3.37
N TYR A 413 8.90 -26.43 -2.05
CA TYR A 413 9.40 -27.52 -1.23
C TYR A 413 8.45 -28.72 -1.26
N ALA A 414 7.15 -28.50 -1.03
CA ALA A 414 6.14 -29.55 -1.10
C ALA A 414 5.99 -30.17 -2.50
N SER A 415 6.29 -29.40 -3.54
CA SER A 415 6.21 -29.86 -4.94
C SER A 415 7.53 -30.48 -5.45
N GLY A 416 8.61 -30.45 -4.67
CA GLY A 416 9.91 -31.03 -5.05
C GLY A 416 10.65 -30.28 -6.17
N LEU A 417 10.32 -29.00 -6.37
CA LEU A 417 10.81 -28.16 -7.49
C LEU A 417 11.63 -26.96 -7.04
N LEU A 418 11.90 -26.87 -5.74
CA LEU A 418 12.76 -25.84 -5.16
C LEU A 418 14.10 -25.78 -5.89
N GLY A 419 14.44 -24.61 -6.43
CA GLY A 419 15.72 -24.39 -7.12
C GLY A 419 15.84 -24.96 -8.54
N LYS A 420 14.80 -25.62 -9.08
CA LYS A 420 14.85 -26.22 -10.43
C LYS A 420 14.51 -25.25 -11.56
N VAL A 421 13.96 -24.08 -11.24
CA VAL A 421 13.55 -23.09 -12.24
C VAL A 421 14.74 -22.23 -12.65
N PRO A 422 15.08 -22.16 -13.96
CA PRO A 422 16.18 -21.34 -14.43
C PRO A 422 15.88 -19.85 -14.23
N GLY A 423 16.88 -19.16 -13.71
CA GLY A 423 16.84 -17.72 -13.53
C GLY A 423 17.34 -16.93 -14.74
N VAL A 424 17.33 -15.61 -14.59
CA VAL A 424 17.96 -14.70 -15.54
C VAL A 424 19.45 -14.51 -15.20
N PRO A 425 20.30 -14.16 -16.19
CA PRO A 425 21.69 -13.79 -15.91
C PRO A 425 21.77 -12.62 -14.92
N ILE A 426 22.81 -12.61 -14.08
CA ILE A 426 22.98 -11.67 -12.95
C ILE A 426 22.84 -10.21 -13.39
N GLY A 427 23.46 -9.82 -14.52
CA GLY A 427 23.38 -8.45 -15.03
C GLY A 427 21.96 -8.02 -15.39
N TYR A 428 21.20 -8.89 -16.07
CA TYR A 428 19.80 -8.61 -16.38
C TYR A 428 18.95 -8.59 -15.10
N GLY A 429 19.16 -9.53 -14.17
CA GLY A 429 18.44 -9.56 -12.89
C GLY A 429 18.65 -8.27 -12.08
N PHE A 430 19.91 -7.89 -11.87
CA PHE A 430 20.27 -6.70 -11.09
C PHE A 430 19.76 -5.40 -11.72
N CYS A 431 20.07 -5.15 -13.01
CA CYS A 431 19.67 -3.93 -13.69
C CYS A 431 18.15 -3.83 -13.84
N GLY A 432 17.48 -4.94 -14.16
CA GLY A 432 16.03 -4.98 -14.24
C GLY A 432 15.37 -4.77 -12.87
N GLY A 433 15.92 -5.35 -11.80
CA GLY A 433 15.54 -5.10 -10.40
C GLY A 433 15.65 -3.63 -10.02
N PHE A 434 16.78 -3.01 -10.32
CA PHE A 434 17.01 -1.58 -10.07
C PHE A 434 15.97 -0.71 -10.79
N LEU A 435 15.82 -0.90 -12.11
CA LEU A 435 14.90 -0.12 -12.93
C LEU A 435 13.44 -0.32 -12.49
N MET A 436 13.03 -1.56 -12.18
CA MET A 436 11.64 -1.82 -11.80
C MET A 436 11.27 -1.10 -10.50
N VAL A 437 12.12 -1.15 -9.48
CA VAL A 437 11.78 -0.55 -8.18
C VAL A 437 11.94 0.96 -8.25
N TRP A 438 12.98 1.46 -8.90
CA TRP A 438 13.15 2.89 -9.18
C TRP A 438 11.92 3.46 -9.91
N GLY A 439 11.50 2.82 -11.00
CA GLY A 439 10.32 3.20 -11.78
C GLY A 439 9.05 3.16 -10.94
N SER A 440 8.86 2.13 -10.11
CA SER A 440 7.71 2.03 -9.21
C SER A 440 7.63 3.19 -8.22
N ARG A 441 8.78 3.66 -7.70
CA ARG A 441 8.79 4.79 -6.77
C ARG A 441 8.56 6.12 -7.45
N MET A 442 9.11 6.30 -8.65
CA MET A 442 8.86 7.47 -9.47
C MET A 442 7.38 7.57 -9.88
N GLY A 443 6.77 6.43 -10.22
CA GLY A 443 5.35 6.32 -10.56
C GLY A 443 4.39 6.29 -9.38
N ALA A 444 4.84 6.35 -8.12
CA ALA A 444 3.99 6.22 -6.92
C ALA A 444 3.27 4.86 -6.78
N GLY A 445 3.74 3.81 -7.43
CA GLY A 445 3.14 2.48 -7.35
C GLY A 445 3.85 1.43 -8.20
N CYS A 446 3.77 0.17 -7.78
CA CYS A 446 4.18 -0.98 -8.56
C CYS A 446 3.04 -1.53 -9.43
N THR A 447 3.32 -2.62 -10.16
CA THR A 447 2.34 -3.33 -10.99
C THR A 447 1.10 -3.76 -10.20
N SER A 448 1.25 -4.24 -8.96
CA SER A 448 0.11 -4.59 -8.10
C SER A 448 -0.64 -3.34 -7.59
N GLY A 449 0.08 -2.28 -7.23
CA GLY A 449 -0.51 -1.03 -6.75
C GLY A 449 -1.31 -0.28 -7.81
N HIS A 450 -0.78 -0.12 -9.03
CA HIS A 450 -1.54 0.50 -10.12
C HIS A 450 -2.50 -0.47 -10.79
N GLY A 451 -2.07 -1.71 -11.03
CA GLY A 451 -2.81 -2.67 -11.83
C GLY A 451 -3.97 -3.34 -11.11
N LEU A 452 -3.76 -3.82 -9.88
CA LEU A 452 -4.78 -4.55 -9.13
C LEU A 452 -5.63 -3.58 -8.31
N SER A 453 -4.96 -2.79 -7.47
CA SER A 453 -5.63 -1.85 -6.57
C SER A 453 -6.11 -0.59 -7.30
N GLY A 454 -5.19 0.07 -8.01
CA GLY A 454 -5.39 1.40 -8.59
C GLY A 454 -6.44 1.48 -9.69
N MET A 455 -6.44 0.52 -10.63
CA MET A 455 -7.49 0.44 -11.65
C MET A 455 -8.84 0.09 -11.02
N ALA A 456 -8.87 -0.79 -10.02
CA ALA A 456 -10.09 -1.20 -9.35
C ALA A 456 -10.74 -0.07 -8.52
N VAL A 457 -9.97 0.89 -8.00
CA VAL A 457 -10.49 2.11 -7.36
C VAL A 457 -10.74 3.28 -8.34
N MET A 458 -10.74 3.01 -9.64
CA MET A 458 -10.99 4.01 -10.69
C MET A 458 -9.98 5.17 -10.74
N MET A 459 -8.74 4.96 -10.29
CA MET A 459 -7.76 6.03 -10.25
C MET A 459 -7.15 6.33 -11.62
N LEU A 460 -7.33 7.54 -12.14
CA LEU A 460 -6.86 7.95 -13.46
C LEU A 460 -5.35 7.78 -13.64
N HIS A 461 -4.58 8.05 -12.57
CA HIS A 461 -3.12 7.87 -12.56
C HIS A 461 -2.71 6.42 -12.84
N SER A 462 -3.50 5.45 -12.39
CA SER A 462 -3.25 4.02 -12.60
C SER A 462 -3.65 3.57 -14.01
N PHE A 463 -4.78 4.08 -14.52
CA PHE A 463 -5.17 3.88 -15.93
C PHE A 463 -4.17 4.45 -16.92
N LEU A 464 -3.40 5.47 -16.53
CA LEU A 464 -2.30 5.97 -17.33
C LEU A 464 -1.01 5.16 -17.13
N ALA A 465 -0.64 4.81 -15.89
CA ALA A 465 0.62 4.12 -15.62
C ALA A 465 0.67 2.72 -16.24
N VAL A 466 -0.44 1.97 -16.23
CA VAL A 466 -0.48 0.56 -16.67
C VAL A 466 -0.21 0.38 -18.17
N PRO A 467 -0.86 1.10 -19.11
CA PRO A 467 -0.56 0.98 -20.53
C PRO A 467 0.88 1.37 -20.88
N PHE A 468 1.41 2.43 -20.28
CA PHE A 468 2.80 2.84 -20.50
C PHE A 468 3.81 1.84 -19.94
N MET A 469 3.47 1.19 -18.82
CA MET A 469 4.26 0.11 -18.24
C MET A 469 4.34 -1.10 -19.16
N PHE A 470 3.19 -1.62 -19.62
CA PHE A 470 3.20 -2.75 -20.55
C PHE A 470 3.78 -2.38 -21.91
N GLY A 471 3.48 -1.19 -22.45
CA GLY A 471 4.00 -0.72 -23.73
C GLY A 471 5.53 -0.63 -23.76
N ALA A 472 6.15 -0.07 -22.72
CA ALA A 472 7.61 -0.02 -22.61
C ALA A 472 8.22 -1.41 -22.41
N GLY A 473 7.60 -2.26 -21.58
CA GLY A 473 8.05 -3.64 -21.39
C GLY A 473 8.01 -4.45 -22.70
N ILE A 474 6.94 -4.31 -23.50
CA ILE A 474 6.83 -4.90 -24.84
C ILE A 474 7.96 -4.40 -25.72
N ALA A 475 8.14 -3.09 -25.83
CA ALA A 475 9.19 -2.50 -26.68
C ALA A 475 10.59 -3.01 -26.29
N VAL A 476 10.92 -3.02 -25.00
CA VAL A 476 12.21 -3.50 -24.49
C VAL A 476 12.37 -5.01 -24.73
N ALA A 477 11.32 -5.81 -24.57
CA ALA A 477 11.41 -7.24 -24.84
C ALA A 477 11.71 -7.54 -26.31
N PHE A 478 11.05 -6.85 -27.25
CA PHE A 478 11.34 -6.99 -28.68
C PHE A 478 12.77 -6.54 -29.03
N ILE A 479 13.22 -5.41 -28.48
CA ILE A 479 14.59 -4.93 -28.67
C ILE A 479 15.61 -5.92 -28.09
N ALA A 480 15.39 -6.40 -26.87
CA ALA A 480 16.30 -7.33 -26.21
C ALA A 480 16.38 -8.67 -26.95
N ARG A 481 15.27 -9.19 -27.47
CA ARG A 481 15.25 -10.39 -28.34
C ARG A 481 16.03 -10.17 -29.64
N ALA A 482 15.95 -8.97 -30.22
CA ALA A 482 16.67 -8.65 -31.44
C ALA A 482 18.19 -8.51 -31.22
N VAL A 483 18.61 -8.01 -30.05
CA VAL A 483 20.03 -7.82 -29.69
C VAL A 483 20.66 -9.12 -29.20
N ASP A 484 19.95 -9.91 -28.41
CA ASP A 484 20.44 -11.12 -27.77
C ASP A 484 19.41 -12.25 -27.93
N PRO A 485 19.62 -13.20 -28.87
CA PRO A 485 18.73 -14.35 -29.03
C PRO A 485 18.65 -15.24 -27.78
N SER A 486 19.64 -15.17 -26.88
CA SER A 486 19.66 -15.90 -25.61
C SER A 486 18.87 -15.18 -24.50
N PHE A 487 18.35 -13.98 -24.77
CA PHE A 487 17.48 -13.23 -23.86
C PHE A 487 16.20 -13.99 -23.50
N TYR A 488 15.74 -14.88 -24.38
CA TYR A 488 14.63 -15.78 -24.11
C TYR A 488 15.12 -17.22 -24.22
N PRO A 489 15.76 -17.77 -23.18
CA PRO A 489 15.93 -19.20 -23.12
C PRO A 489 14.51 -19.78 -23.00
N GLY A 490 14.11 -20.65 -23.93
CA GLY A 490 12.85 -21.38 -23.83
C GLY A 490 12.74 -22.15 -22.49
N PRO A 491 11.60 -22.83 -22.23
CA PRO A 491 11.40 -23.56 -20.97
C PRO A 491 12.47 -24.64 -20.80
N ALA A 492 13.55 -24.34 -20.09
CA ALA A 492 14.64 -25.26 -19.78
C ALA A 492 14.47 -25.74 -18.34
N ILE A 493 13.34 -26.38 -18.03
CA ILE A 493 13.26 -27.19 -16.81
C ILE A 493 13.93 -28.52 -17.18
N GLN A 494 15.22 -28.64 -16.85
CA GLN A 494 15.91 -29.93 -16.89
C GLN A 494 15.47 -30.70 -15.64
N LEU A 495 14.66 -31.76 -15.84
CA LEU A 495 14.23 -32.68 -14.79
C LEU A 495 15.39 -33.54 -14.29
#